data_AF-A0A938BWA2-F1
#
_entry.id   AF-A0A938BWA2-F1
#
_cell.length_a   1.000
_cell.length_b   1.000
_cell.length_c   1.000
_cell.angle_alpha   90.00
_cell.angle_beta   90.00
_cell.angle_gamma   90.00
#
_symmetry.space_group_name_H-M   'P 1'
#
loop_
_entity.id
_entity.type
_entity.pdbx_description
1 polymer ?
#
loop_
_entity_poly.entity_id
_entity_poly.type
_entity_poly.pdbx_seq_one_letter_code
_entity_poly.pdbx_strand_id
1 'polypeptide(L)'
;MIRVSLQTLIGRLLRSGRLITFSSAIIAASLFCPAPAIGGFFQVEGEWLLVGVTRIEAATKLRAWRCDGELEPLIRGLNAPLVSVNWLHPSGCTRDWLVTRAWSVSSTLALAKILRSTGFYELRQSGADAITMDSSARLSLILVKHGESARINVWIHCLQATCQIFASESSTPNQAKSIARP
;
A
#
# COMPACT_ATOMS: atom_id res chain seq x y z
N MET A 1 -5.35 42.68 15.06
CA MET A 1 -4.74 43.93 14.55
C MET A 1 -3.23 43.71 14.57
N ILE A 2 -2.42 43.81 13.52
CA ILE A 2 -2.43 44.62 12.28
C ILE A 2 -1.92 43.75 11.10
N ARG A 3 -2.50 43.93 9.91
CA ARG A 3 -2.12 43.29 8.63
C ARG A 3 -0.96 44.04 7.98
N VAL A 4 0.05 43.32 7.49
CA VAL A 4 0.89 43.75 6.34
C VAL A 4 1.20 42.54 5.46
N SER A 5 0.92 42.69 4.16
CA SER A 5 1.04 41.68 3.10
C SER A 5 2.50 41.44 2.70
N LEU A 6 2.90 40.18 2.51
CA LEU A 6 4.26 39.75 2.16
C LEU A 6 4.72 40.22 0.77
N GLN A 7 3.84 40.83 -0.03
CA GLN A 7 4.16 41.38 -1.35
C GLN A 7 4.99 42.69 -1.31
N THR A 8 5.21 43.29 -0.13
CA THR A 8 5.95 44.56 -0.03
C THR A 8 7.39 44.43 0.49
N LEU A 9 7.82 43.26 0.99
CA LEU A 9 9.18 43.12 1.56
C LEU A 9 10.21 42.48 0.60
N ILE A 10 9.77 41.66 -0.36
CA ILE A 10 10.67 40.98 -1.31
C ILE A 10 11.04 41.89 -2.50
N GLY A 11 10.23 42.91 -2.80
CA GLY A 11 10.46 43.80 -3.95
C GLY A 11 11.54 44.87 -3.79
N ARG A 12 12.09 45.11 -2.58
CA ARG A 12 13.05 46.21 -2.33
C ARG A 12 14.50 45.79 -2.03
N LEU A 13 14.80 44.51 -1.78
CA LEU A 13 16.17 44.06 -1.51
C LEU A 13 16.89 43.43 -2.71
N LEU A 14 16.20 43.24 -3.84
CA LEU A 14 16.80 42.83 -5.12
C LEU A 14 17.39 44.00 -5.94
N ARG A 15 17.50 45.23 -5.40
CA ARG A 15 17.89 46.41 -6.20
C ARG A 15 19.13 47.19 -5.77
N SER A 16 19.87 46.76 -4.76
CA SER A 16 21.13 47.43 -4.41
C SER A 16 22.22 46.39 -4.16
N GLY A 17 22.76 45.86 -5.26
CA GLY A 17 23.95 45.02 -5.20
C GLY A 17 25.10 45.75 -4.52
N ARG A 18 25.75 45.05 -3.58
CA ARG A 18 27.15 45.26 -3.22
C ARG A 18 27.64 44.07 -2.38
N LEU A 19 28.68 43.43 -2.90
CA LEU A 19 29.56 42.48 -2.21
C LEU A 19 29.93 42.99 -0.81
N ILE A 20 29.77 42.17 0.22
CA ILE A 20 30.76 42.06 1.30
C ILE A 20 30.85 40.57 1.71
N THR A 21 32.07 40.07 1.60
CA THR A 21 32.58 38.76 2.03
C THR A 21 32.60 38.62 3.55
N PHE A 22 32.88 37.40 4.00
CA PHE A 22 33.37 37.01 5.33
C PHE A 22 32.37 36.40 6.33
N SER A 23 32.61 35.09 6.52
CA SER A 23 32.76 34.42 7.82
C SER A 23 31.53 33.72 8.41
N SER A 24 31.65 32.39 8.37
CA SER A 24 31.26 31.49 9.46
C SER A 24 29.77 31.23 9.67
N ALA A 25 29.18 30.38 8.82
CA ALA A 25 28.21 29.33 9.20
C ALA A 25 27.43 28.84 7.97
N ILE A 26 28.12 28.15 7.06
CA ILE A 26 27.45 27.26 6.11
C ILE A 26 28.04 25.88 6.38
N ILE A 27 27.21 25.05 7.01
CA ILE A 27 27.20 23.58 7.19
C ILE A 27 26.73 23.29 8.64
N ALA A 28 25.48 23.66 8.88
CA ALA A 28 24.58 23.12 9.89
C ALA A 28 23.17 23.36 9.34
N ALA A 29 22.85 22.75 8.20
CA ALA A 29 22.02 21.55 8.22
C ALA A 29 20.77 21.79 9.10
N SER A 30 19.74 22.45 8.56
CA SER A 30 18.60 21.71 8.01
C SER A 30 18.04 20.65 8.97
N LEU A 31 17.64 21.06 10.17
CA LEU A 31 17.00 20.17 11.15
C LEU A 31 15.84 20.83 11.90
N PHE A 32 15.05 21.69 11.25
CA PHE A 32 13.67 21.92 11.69
C PHE A 32 12.80 22.13 10.45
N CYS A 33 12.65 21.06 9.67
CA CYS A 33 11.46 20.93 8.83
C CYS A 33 10.25 20.91 9.77
N PRO A 34 9.18 21.69 9.50
CA PRO A 34 7.92 21.43 10.16
C PRO A 34 7.51 20.00 9.81
N ALA A 35 7.12 19.24 10.83
CA ALA A 35 6.53 17.92 10.63
C ALA A 35 5.42 18.05 9.59
N PRO A 36 5.32 17.12 8.61
CA PRO A 36 4.13 17.07 7.78
C PRO A 36 2.92 17.00 8.71
N ALA A 37 1.88 17.75 8.36
CA ALA A 37 0.60 17.75 9.04
C ALA A 37 0.29 16.33 9.51
N ILE A 38 -0.07 16.20 10.79
CA ILE A 38 -0.65 14.98 11.36
C ILE A 38 -1.78 14.62 10.40
N GLY A 39 -1.51 13.67 9.50
CA GLY A 39 -2.52 13.09 8.65
C GLY A 39 -3.55 12.52 9.61
N GLY A 40 -4.81 12.90 9.43
CA GLY A 40 -5.89 12.22 10.12
C GLY A 40 -5.67 10.73 9.95
N PHE A 41 -5.47 10.02 11.05
CA PHE A 41 -5.40 8.57 11.03
C PHE A 41 -6.82 8.10 10.69
N PHE A 42 -7.03 7.71 9.43
CA PHE A 42 -8.25 7.02 9.04
C PHE A 42 -8.09 5.57 9.47
N GLN A 43 -8.62 5.23 10.64
CA GLN A 43 -8.78 3.85 11.08
C GLN A 43 -9.99 3.28 10.31
N VAL A 44 -9.75 2.70 9.15
CA VAL A 44 -10.76 1.97 8.35
C VAL A 44 -10.58 0.48 8.61
N GLU A 45 -10.65 0.08 9.87
CA GLU A 45 -10.60 -1.34 10.21
C GLU A 45 -12.00 -1.93 10.04
N GLY A 46 -12.16 -2.86 9.10
CA GLY A 46 -13.40 -3.63 8.93
C GLY A 46 -14.58 -2.91 8.26
N GLU A 47 -14.53 -1.60 8.02
CA GLU A 47 -15.59 -0.90 7.28
C GLU A 47 -15.31 -0.89 5.77
N TRP A 48 -16.35 -1.15 4.98
CA TRP A 48 -16.29 -1.11 3.51
C TRP A 48 -16.54 0.31 3.00
N LEU A 49 -15.59 0.86 2.25
CA LEU A 49 -15.79 2.10 1.50
C LEU A 49 -16.70 1.82 0.30
N LEU A 50 -17.91 2.37 0.34
CA LEU A 50 -18.92 2.16 -0.69
C LEU A 50 -18.75 3.20 -1.80
N VAL A 51 -18.51 2.72 -3.01
CA VAL A 51 -18.32 3.56 -4.20
C VAL A 51 -19.38 3.21 -5.22
N GLY A 52 -20.30 4.13 -5.50
CA GLY A 52 -21.38 3.88 -6.48
C GLY A 52 -22.36 2.77 -6.08
N VAL A 53 -22.40 2.40 -4.79
CA VAL A 53 -23.28 1.36 -4.22
C VAL A 53 -23.90 1.89 -2.93
N THR A 54 -25.19 1.64 -2.74
CA THR A 54 -25.90 2.02 -1.51
C THR A 54 -25.61 1.06 -0.36
N ARG A 55 -25.85 1.47 0.89
CA ARG A 55 -25.71 0.60 2.06
C ARG A 55 -26.59 -0.66 2.00
N ILE A 56 -27.78 -0.54 1.42
CA ILE A 56 -28.73 -1.66 1.27
C ILE A 56 -28.17 -2.70 0.28
N GLU A 57 -27.68 -2.24 -0.86
CA GLU A 57 -27.06 -3.11 -1.87
C GLU A 57 -25.76 -3.75 -1.37
N ALA A 58 -25.01 -3.02 -0.53
CA ALA A 58 -23.73 -3.48 -0.02
C ALA A 58 -23.84 -4.79 0.77
N ALA A 59 -24.82 -4.90 1.68
CA ALA A 59 -25.00 -6.10 2.49
C ALA A 59 -25.24 -7.36 1.64
N THR A 60 -26.00 -7.22 0.56
CA THR A 60 -26.28 -8.30 -0.40
C THR A 60 -25.03 -8.64 -1.21
N LYS A 61 -24.31 -7.64 -1.71
CA LYS A 61 -23.11 -7.81 -2.55
C LYS A 61 -21.94 -8.44 -1.80
N LEU A 62 -21.69 -8.02 -0.56
CA LEU A 62 -20.59 -8.53 0.25
C LEU A 62 -20.69 -10.05 0.46
N ARG A 63 -21.89 -10.54 0.78
CA ARG A 63 -22.15 -11.98 0.92
C ARG A 63 -22.09 -12.71 -0.42
N ALA A 64 -22.69 -12.15 -1.46
CA ALA A 64 -22.77 -12.79 -2.77
C ALA A 64 -21.39 -12.95 -3.44
N TRP A 65 -20.47 -12.01 -3.21
CA TRP A 65 -19.15 -11.97 -3.85
C TRP A 65 -18.01 -12.45 -2.94
N ARG A 66 -18.32 -12.93 -1.73
CA ARG A 66 -17.34 -13.49 -0.76
C ARG A 66 -16.18 -12.53 -0.47
N CYS A 67 -16.52 -11.28 -0.17
CA CYS A 67 -15.55 -10.20 -0.02
C CYS A 67 -14.65 -10.29 1.23
N ASP A 68 -14.86 -11.29 2.09
CA ASP A 68 -14.08 -11.51 3.32
C ASP A 68 -12.61 -11.90 3.06
N GLY A 69 -12.25 -12.29 1.81
CA GLY A 69 -10.89 -12.58 1.39
C GLY A 69 -10.24 -13.81 2.06
N GLU A 70 -9.05 -14.17 1.60
CA GLU A 70 -8.26 -15.29 2.14
C GLU A 70 -7.07 -14.82 2.98
N LEU A 71 -6.57 -13.60 2.78
CA LEU A 71 -5.38 -13.11 3.49
C LEU A 71 -5.67 -12.69 4.93
N GLU A 72 -6.86 -12.19 5.22
CA GLU A 72 -7.23 -11.70 6.54
C GLU A 72 -6.93 -12.69 7.69
N PRO A 73 -7.36 -13.97 7.63
CA PRO A 73 -7.03 -14.93 8.68
C PRO A 73 -5.52 -15.22 8.77
N LEU A 74 -4.79 -15.19 7.65
CA LEU A 74 -3.34 -15.41 7.63
C LEU A 74 -2.57 -14.25 8.26
N ILE A 75 -2.97 -13.01 7.94
CA ILE A 75 -2.39 -11.78 8.47
C ILE A 75 -2.59 -11.69 9.98
N ARG A 76 -3.83 -11.94 10.45
CA ARG A 76 -4.14 -11.99 11.87
C ARG A 76 -3.39 -13.12 12.58
N GLY A 77 -3.38 -14.32 12.00
CA GLY A 77 -2.69 -15.48 12.60
C GLY A 77 -1.18 -15.31 12.75
N LEU A 78 -0.54 -14.52 11.87
CA LEU A 78 0.89 -14.23 11.90
C LEU A 78 1.25 -12.90 12.56
N ASN A 79 0.27 -12.16 13.07
CA ASN A 79 0.44 -10.80 13.58
C ASN A 79 1.23 -9.90 12.61
N ALA A 80 0.96 -10.06 11.31
CA ALA A 80 1.60 -9.26 10.29
C ALA A 80 1.18 -7.79 10.46
N PRO A 81 2.10 -6.82 10.36
CA PRO A 81 1.81 -5.40 10.56
C PRO A 81 1.16 -4.79 9.32
N LEU A 82 -0.04 -5.27 9.00
CA LEU A 82 -0.81 -4.87 7.83
C LEU A 82 -2.18 -4.36 8.26
N VAL A 83 -2.64 -3.32 7.58
CA VAL A 83 -4.01 -2.81 7.68
C VAL A 83 -4.68 -2.90 6.32
N SER A 84 -5.97 -3.22 6.33
CA SER A 84 -6.77 -3.30 5.10
C SER A 84 -7.47 -1.98 4.82
N VAL A 85 -7.53 -1.58 3.55
CA VAL A 85 -8.54 -0.65 3.03
C VAL A 85 -9.49 -1.44 2.14
N ASN A 86 -10.79 -1.43 2.48
CA ASN A 86 -11.80 -2.25 1.83
C ASN A 86 -12.67 -1.39 0.90
N TRP A 87 -12.83 -1.80 -0.35
CA TRP A 87 -13.54 -1.07 -1.40
C TRP A 87 -14.66 -1.92 -1.98
N LEU A 88 -15.90 -1.42 -1.94
CA LEU A 88 -17.02 -2.05 -2.61
C LEU A 88 -17.49 -1.20 -3.80
N HIS A 89 -17.37 -1.77 -4.99
CA HIS A 89 -17.73 -1.15 -6.27
C HIS A 89 -18.85 -1.94 -6.96
N PRO A 90 -19.59 -1.40 -7.94
CA PRO A 90 -20.57 -2.19 -8.70
C PRO A 90 -19.97 -3.39 -9.43
N SER A 91 -18.67 -3.33 -9.76
CA SER A 91 -17.93 -4.35 -10.49
C SER A 91 -17.28 -5.42 -9.61
N GLY A 92 -17.36 -5.31 -8.28
CA GLY A 92 -16.70 -6.24 -7.36
C GLY A 92 -16.24 -5.58 -6.07
N CYS A 93 -15.46 -6.33 -5.29
CA CYS A 93 -14.81 -5.86 -4.08
C CYS A 93 -13.30 -5.99 -4.19
N THR A 94 -12.60 -5.01 -3.63
CA THR A 94 -11.14 -5.01 -3.51
C THR A 94 -10.75 -4.73 -2.07
N ARG A 95 -9.74 -5.43 -1.58
CA ARG A 95 -9.10 -5.17 -0.31
C ARG A 95 -7.61 -4.98 -0.53
N ASP A 96 -7.11 -3.81 -0.20
CA ASP A 96 -5.70 -3.48 -0.27
C ASP A 96 -5.08 -3.53 1.12
N TRP A 97 -4.02 -4.30 1.28
CA TRP A 97 -3.28 -4.45 2.53
C TRP A 97 -2.02 -3.60 2.50
N LEU A 98 -1.93 -2.68 3.44
CA LEU A 98 -0.87 -1.68 3.54
C LEU A 98 0.01 -1.95 4.77
N VAL A 99 1.32 -1.86 4.58
CA VAL A 99 2.32 -1.99 5.66
C VAL A 99 2.22 -0.84 6.66
N THR A 100 2.16 -1.16 7.95
CA THR A 100 2.15 -0.17 9.04
C THR A 100 3.50 -0.02 9.73
N ARG A 101 4.35 -1.04 9.69
CA ARG A 101 5.74 -1.01 10.19
C ARG A 101 6.59 -2.07 9.49
N ALA A 102 7.90 -1.90 9.59
CA ALA A 102 8.86 -2.88 9.11
C ALA A 102 8.62 -4.26 9.76
N TRP A 103 8.72 -5.33 8.97
CA TRP A 103 8.57 -6.70 9.44
C TRP A 103 9.86 -7.50 9.25
N SER A 104 10.15 -8.49 10.10
CA SER A 104 11.41 -9.23 9.98
C SER A 104 11.42 -10.12 8.73
N VAL A 105 12.61 -10.35 8.17
CA VAL A 105 12.79 -11.30 7.06
C VAL A 105 12.29 -12.70 7.44
N SER A 106 12.56 -13.16 8.67
CA SER A 106 12.11 -14.48 9.15
C SER A 106 10.59 -14.63 9.13
N SER A 107 9.85 -13.63 9.65
CA SER A 107 8.38 -13.65 9.69
C SER A 107 7.79 -13.55 8.29
N THR A 108 8.42 -12.74 7.43
CA THR A 108 8.04 -12.59 6.02
C THR A 108 8.21 -13.89 5.24
N LEU A 109 9.32 -14.61 5.45
CA LEU A 109 9.55 -15.92 4.84
C LEU A 109 8.54 -16.96 5.34
N ALA A 110 8.15 -16.91 6.62
CA ALA A 110 7.10 -17.76 7.16
C ALA A 110 5.74 -17.51 6.47
N LEU A 111 5.36 -16.24 6.29
CA LEU A 111 4.17 -15.87 5.51
C LEU A 111 4.27 -16.39 4.07
N ALA A 112 5.39 -16.14 3.39
CA ALA A 112 5.58 -16.59 2.01
C ALA A 112 5.48 -18.13 1.88
N LYS A 113 5.99 -18.89 2.86
CA LYS A 113 5.86 -20.35 2.90
C LYS A 113 4.40 -20.78 3.06
N ILE A 114 3.65 -20.14 3.96
CA ILE A 114 2.22 -20.43 4.15
C ILE A 114 1.43 -20.11 2.89
N LEU A 115 1.64 -18.93 2.29
CA LEU A 115 1.01 -18.55 1.04
C LEU A 115 1.25 -19.60 -0.05
N ARG A 116 2.50 -20.02 -0.26
CA ARG A 116 2.82 -21.10 -1.22
C ARG A 116 2.08 -22.40 -0.91
N SER A 117 2.00 -22.81 0.36
CA SER A 117 1.26 -24.01 0.75
C SER A 117 -0.26 -23.92 0.53
N THR A 118 -0.80 -22.69 0.46
CA THR A 118 -2.23 -22.41 0.21
C THR A 118 -2.55 -22.17 -1.28
N GLY A 119 -1.61 -22.50 -2.18
CA GLY A 119 -1.81 -22.46 -3.63
C GLY A 119 -1.38 -21.16 -4.31
N PHE A 120 -0.70 -20.25 -3.61
CA PHE A 120 -0.05 -19.12 -4.25
C PHE A 120 1.20 -19.58 -5.00
N TYR A 121 1.42 -19.05 -6.18
CA TYR A 121 2.64 -19.30 -6.96
C TYR A 121 3.40 -18.01 -7.19
N GLU A 122 4.70 -18.14 -7.43
CA GLU A 122 5.59 -17.02 -7.67
C GLU A 122 5.46 -16.56 -9.13
N LEU A 123 5.09 -15.30 -9.33
CA LEU A 123 5.06 -14.69 -10.65
C LEU A 123 6.48 -14.26 -11.01
N ARG A 124 7.14 -15.04 -11.88
CA ARG A 124 8.42 -14.64 -12.46
C ARG A 124 8.18 -13.42 -13.36
N GLN A 125 8.78 -12.28 -13.00
CA GLN A 125 8.82 -11.14 -13.91
C GLN A 125 9.74 -11.51 -15.07
N SER A 126 9.19 -11.56 -16.29
CA SER A 126 9.99 -11.68 -17.52
C SER A 126 10.99 -10.52 -17.56
N GLY A 127 12.29 -10.82 -17.53
CA GLY A 127 13.37 -9.83 -17.57
C GLY A 127 13.90 -9.34 -16.22
N ALA A 128 13.40 -9.83 -15.09
CA ALA A 128 14.09 -9.70 -13.80
C ALA A 128 14.84 -11.01 -13.54
N ASP A 129 16.17 -10.94 -13.52
CA ASP A 129 17.01 -12.11 -13.29
C ASP A 129 16.55 -12.87 -12.05
N ALA A 130 16.46 -14.19 -12.23
CA ALA A 130 16.14 -15.17 -11.21
C ALA A 130 16.85 -14.81 -9.90
N ILE A 131 16.07 -14.61 -8.82
CA ILE A 131 16.51 -14.42 -7.42
C ILE A 131 18.03 -14.29 -7.32
N THR A 132 18.56 -13.14 -7.74
CA THR A 132 19.90 -12.78 -7.33
C THR A 132 19.73 -12.29 -5.91
N MET A 133 20.14 -13.12 -4.94
CA MET A 133 20.74 -12.54 -3.75
C MET A 133 21.95 -11.74 -4.23
N ASP A 134 21.69 -10.53 -4.70
CA ASP A 134 22.70 -9.51 -4.80
C ASP A 134 23.29 -9.39 -3.38
N SER A 135 24.62 -9.33 -3.34
CA SER A 135 25.46 -8.84 -2.24
C SER A 135 24.88 -7.69 -1.39
N SER A 136 23.83 -6.99 -1.86
CA SER A 136 23.07 -5.94 -1.20
C SER A 136 21.95 -6.40 -0.24
N ALA A 137 21.74 -7.71 -0.01
CA ALA A 137 20.72 -8.24 0.91
C ALA A 137 19.28 -7.78 0.56
N ARG A 138 18.95 -7.75 -0.74
CA ARG A 138 17.63 -7.38 -1.25
C ARG A 138 16.87 -8.62 -1.70
N LEU A 139 15.61 -8.72 -1.28
CA LEU A 139 14.68 -9.76 -1.73
C LEU A 139 13.44 -9.08 -2.30
N SER A 140 13.01 -9.47 -3.50
CA SER A 140 11.75 -9.01 -4.09
C SER A 140 10.97 -10.23 -4.58
N LEU A 141 9.75 -10.40 -4.10
CA LEU A 141 8.91 -11.55 -4.39
C LEU A 141 7.50 -11.10 -4.72
N ILE A 142 6.91 -11.69 -5.77
CA ILE A 142 5.51 -11.49 -6.13
C ILE A 142 4.82 -12.85 -6.09
N LEU A 143 3.90 -13.02 -5.13
CA LEU A 143 3.08 -14.22 -5.00
C LEU A 143 1.68 -13.90 -5.50
N VAL A 144 1.14 -14.77 -6.35
CA VAL A 144 -0.19 -14.60 -6.94
C VAL A 144 -1.02 -15.86 -6.76
N LYS A 145 -2.33 -15.67 -6.62
CA LYS A 145 -3.33 -16.74 -6.67
C LYS A 145 -4.51 -16.26 -7.51
N HIS A 146 -4.85 -17.06 -8.52
CA HIS A 146 -5.90 -16.76 -9.48
C HIS A 146 -6.99 -17.83 -9.36
N GLY A 147 -8.20 -17.40 -9.03
CA GLY A 147 -9.43 -18.16 -9.19
C GLY A 147 -10.25 -17.64 -10.38
N GLU A 148 -11.40 -18.24 -10.63
CA GLU A 148 -12.27 -17.84 -11.76
C GLU A 148 -12.78 -16.39 -11.63
N SER A 149 -13.04 -15.94 -10.40
CA SER A 149 -13.58 -14.61 -10.09
C SER A 149 -12.81 -13.87 -9.01
N ALA A 150 -11.71 -14.45 -8.52
CA ALA A 150 -10.90 -13.87 -7.47
C ALA A 150 -9.44 -13.81 -7.90
N ARG A 151 -8.77 -12.73 -7.54
CA ARG A 151 -7.33 -12.57 -7.76
C ARG A 151 -6.70 -11.96 -6.54
N ILE A 152 -5.64 -12.61 -6.07
CA ILE A 152 -4.83 -12.13 -4.96
C ILE A 152 -3.40 -11.96 -5.46
N ASN A 153 -2.83 -10.79 -5.21
CA ASN A 153 -1.42 -10.51 -5.43
C ASN A 153 -0.79 -10.05 -4.12
N VAL A 154 0.40 -10.54 -3.82
CA VAL A 154 1.20 -10.18 -2.66
C VAL A 154 2.59 -9.79 -3.14
N TRP A 155 3.01 -8.58 -2.83
CA TRP A 155 4.33 -8.04 -3.13
C TRP A 155 5.13 -7.94 -1.84
N ILE A 156 6.31 -8.54 -1.85
CA ILE A 156 7.23 -8.56 -0.71
C ILE A 156 8.53 -7.93 -1.17
N HIS A 157 8.95 -6.87 -0.49
CA HIS A 157 10.21 -6.19 -0.74
C HIS A 157 11.01 -6.10 0.55
N CYS A 158 12.16 -6.77 0.60
CA CYS A 158 13.07 -6.71 1.73
C CYS A 158 14.33 -5.95 1.38
N LEU A 159 14.78 -5.17 2.37
CA LEU A 159 16.06 -4.50 2.37
C LEU A 159 16.72 -4.84 3.71
N GLN A 160 17.92 -5.43 3.65
CA GLN A 160 18.67 -5.86 4.83
C GLN A 160 17.85 -6.85 5.69
N ALA A 161 17.59 -6.51 6.95
CA ALA A 161 16.91 -7.38 7.91
C ALA A 161 15.39 -7.19 7.97
N THR A 162 14.82 -6.30 7.15
CA THR A 162 13.41 -5.93 7.21
C THR A 162 12.72 -5.98 5.84
N CYS A 163 11.42 -6.24 5.86
CA CYS A 163 10.56 -6.31 4.68
C CYS A 163 9.35 -5.39 4.80
N GLN A 164 8.90 -4.94 3.64
CA GLN A 164 7.62 -4.30 3.40
C GLN A 164 6.76 -5.25 2.57
N ILE A 165 5.50 -5.38 2.97
CA ILE A 165 4.54 -6.25 2.30
C ILE A 165 3.35 -5.41 1.88
N PHE A 166 2.97 -5.57 0.62
CA PHE A 166 1.75 -5.03 0.06
C PHE A 166 0.94 -6.20 -0.47
N ALA A 167 -0.38 -6.15 -0.36
CA ALA A 167 -1.23 -7.13 -1.01
C ALA A 167 -2.51 -6.50 -1.52
N SER A 168 -3.11 -7.11 -2.53
CA SER A 168 -4.41 -6.73 -3.03
C SER A 168 -5.21 -7.98 -3.34
N GLU A 169 -6.38 -8.08 -2.72
CA GLU A 169 -7.38 -9.12 -2.94
C GLU A 169 -8.54 -8.51 -3.71
N SER A 170 -8.88 -9.06 -4.86
CA SER A 170 -10.02 -8.60 -5.66
C SER A 170 -10.93 -9.77 -5.94
N SER A 171 -12.23 -9.54 -5.84
CA SER A 171 -13.27 -10.49 -6.21
C SER A 171 -14.31 -9.80 -7.06
N THR A 172 -14.61 -10.37 -8.21
CA THR A 172 -15.64 -9.91 -9.13
C THR A 172 -16.87 -10.80 -9.02
N PRO A 173 -18.04 -10.35 -9.48
CA PRO A 173 -19.19 -11.23 -9.60
C PRO A 173 -18.80 -12.45 -10.44
N ASN A 174 -19.12 -13.65 -9.97
CA ASN A 174 -19.17 -14.81 -10.85
C ASN A 174 -20.13 -14.46 -11.97
N GLN A 175 -19.61 -14.19 -13.18
CA GLN A 175 -20.44 -14.20 -14.37
C GLN A 175 -20.85 -15.66 -14.53
N ALA A 176 -21.99 -16.04 -13.96
CA ALA A 176 -22.67 -17.26 -14.36
C ALA A 176 -22.72 -17.19 -15.88
N LYS A 177 -22.03 -18.12 -16.56
CA LYS A 177 -22.08 -18.25 -18.02
C LYS A 177 -23.53 -18.05 -18.40
N SER A 178 -23.83 -16.96 -19.09
CA SER A 178 -25.11 -16.75 -19.72
C SER A 178 -25.34 -17.98 -20.59
N ILE A 179 -26.12 -18.93 -20.09
CA ILE A 179 -26.61 -20.04 -20.89
C ILE A 179 -27.48 -19.34 -21.93
N ALA A 180 -26.93 -19.10 -23.11
CA ALA A 180 -27.72 -18.81 -24.28
C ALA A 180 -28.71 -19.97 -24.39
N ARG A 181 -29.98 -19.70 -24.09
CA ARG A 181 -31.04 -20.65 -24.37
C ARG A 181 -31.05 -20.88 -25.89
N PRO A 182 -31.15 -22.14 -26.35
CA PRO A 182 -31.35 -22.43 -27.76
C PRO A 182 -32.67 -21.84 -28.28
#